data_AF-A0A0G0D2R9-F1
#
_entry.id   AF-A0A0G0D2R9-F1
#
_cell.length_a   1.000
_cell.length_b   1.000
_cell.length_c   1.000
_cell.angle_alpha   90.00
_cell.angle_beta   90.00
_cell.angle_gamma   90.00
#
_symmetry.space_group_name_H-M   'P 1'
#
loop_
_entity.id
_entity.type
_entity.pdbx_description
1 polymer ?
#
loop_
_entity_poly.entity_id
_entity_poly.type
_entity_poly.pdbx_seq_one_letter_code
_entity_poly.pdbx_strand_id
1 'polypeptide(L)'
;MDNKKAKKRQGAVSVKSSFYFQSLVDELVSLLEEKNPQYFNRKWIETNKYGLYLRIFKNVRKDGKIDWIRVTSALPEKWQNRWDDGGFNFQKLINNLVALLEGKNPQYFNKRWIEENKSSLYFRIRKYVRKNGKPDWSRIISALPEKWQGRWVEERCDKDNLAKKWKVTQGSYFSKEEVRAVLLENKEYLYTLVTATTREEKIIQYEIINSLVRLAQNGNLCARKKLLIVLELKCSDWSIYRGLFACPMAYGDTLEKINTCINNYKFGVGFDFLGYLFISLKKRLDGLCIFPPLDLDLLTNEEGSRTYHEVLINC
;
A
#
# COMPACT_ATOMS: atom_id res chain seq x y z
N MET A 1 -46.47 22.42 -26.18
CA MET A 1 -46.27 21.05 -26.74
C MET A 1 -44.85 20.90 -27.30
N ASP A 2 -43.86 21.62 -26.75
CA ASP A 2 -42.62 21.97 -27.48
C ASP A 2 -41.36 21.22 -27.01
N ASN A 3 -41.47 20.35 -26.00
CA ASN A 3 -40.31 19.71 -25.38
C ASN A 3 -39.83 18.42 -26.08
N LYS A 4 -40.58 17.88 -27.06
CA LYS A 4 -40.20 16.65 -27.79
C LYS A 4 -39.25 16.88 -28.97
N LYS A 5 -39.14 18.11 -29.52
CA LYS A 5 -38.22 18.42 -30.62
C LYS A 5 -36.77 18.68 -30.17
N ALA A 6 -36.54 19.09 -28.91
CA ALA A 6 -35.20 19.37 -28.37
C ALA A 6 -34.38 18.09 -28.10
N LYS A 7 -34.99 17.02 -27.56
CA LYS A 7 -34.29 15.74 -27.27
C LYS A 7 -33.82 15.01 -28.54
N LYS A 8 -34.53 15.13 -29.67
CA LYS A 8 -34.15 14.45 -30.93
C LYS A 8 -32.91 15.08 -31.59
N ARG A 9 -32.59 16.35 -31.30
CA ARG A 9 -31.41 17.05 -31.84
C ARG A 9 -30.12 16.73 -31.08
N GLN A 10 -30.18 16.47 -29.78
CA GLN A 10 -28.99 16.14 -28.98
C GLN A 10 -28.41 14.74 -29.30
N GLY A 11 -29.26 13.75 -29.61
CA GLY A 11 -28.80 12.41 -29.99
C GLY A 11 -28.07 12.34 -31.34
N ALA A 12 -28.51 13.13 -32.34
CA ALA A 12 -27.91 13.12 -33.67
C ALA A 12 -26.51 13.78 -33.73
N VAL A 13 -26.24 14.72 -32.82
CA VAL A 13 -24.93 15.40 -32.73
C VAL A 13 -23.88 14.46 -32.13
N SER A 14 -24.25 13.64 -31.15
CA SER A 14 -23.33 12.69 -30.50
C SER A 14 -22.83 11.61 -31.46
N VAL A 15 -23.70 11.08 -32.33
CA VAL A 15 -23.35 9.99 -33.25
C VAL A 15 -22.42 10.47 -34.37
N LYS A 16 -22.67 11.64 -34.96
CA LYS A 16 -21.80 12.22 -36.00
C LYS A 16 -20.39 12.54 -35.50
N SER A 17 -20.27 13.01 -34.24
CA SER A 17 -18.96 13.30 -33.64
C SER A 17 -18.13 12.05 -33.39
N SER A 18 -18.75 10.93 -33.03
CA SER A 18 -18.04 9.66 -32.77
C SER A 18 -17.46 9.06 -34.05
N PHE A 19 -18.26 9.05 -35.13
CA PHE A 19 -17.83 8.51 -36.43
C PHE A 19 -16.62 9.29 -37.00
N TYR A 20 -16.64 10.62 -36.87
CA TYR A 20 -15.54 11.46 -37.36
C TYR A 20 -14.24 11.24 -36.57
N PHE A 21 -14.33 11.05 -35.26
CA PHE A 21 -13.14 10.77 -34.43
C PHE A 21 -12.49 9.44 -34.82
N GLN A 22 -13.29 8.38 -35.00
CA GLN A 22 -12.76 7.08 -35.38
C GLN A 22 -12.05 7.12 -36.74
N SER A 23 -12.63 7.81 -37.73
CA SER A 23 -12.00 8.00 -39.04
C SER A 23 -10.63 8.69 -38.95
N LEU A 24 -10.45 9.66 -38.05
CA LEU A 24 -9.14 10.30 -37.81
C LEU A 24 -8.13 9.34 -37.18
N VAL A 25 -8.58 8.50 -36.24
CA VAL A 25 -7.75 7.48 -35.59
C VAL A 25 -7.32 6.44 -36.60
N ASP A 26 -8.24 5.95 -37.43
CA ASP A 26 -7.94 4.95 -38.46
C ASP A 26 -6.93 5.49 -39.48
N GLU A 27 -7.09 6.75 -39.91
CA GLU A 27 -6.14 7.40 -40.82
C GLU A 27 -4.76 7.61 -40.17
N LEU A 28 -4.71 7.89 -38.86
CA LEU A 28 -3.45 7.95 -38.12
C LEU A 28 -2.79 6.57 -38.03
N VAL A 29 -3.57 5.52 -37.77
CA VAL A 29 -3.06 4.14 -37.74
C VAL A 29 -2.48 3.76 -39.10
N SER A 30 -3.18 4.03 -40.21
CA SER A 30 -2.64 3.76 -41.56
C SER A 30 -1.31 4.47 -41.81
N LEU A 31 -1.19 5.74 -41.40
CA LEU A 31 0.07 6.48 -41.50
C LEU A 31 1.19 5.85 -40.67
N LEU A 32 0.87 5.34 -39.48
CA LEU A 32 1.84 4.66 -38.61
C LEU A 32 2.26 3.30 -39.15
N GLU A 33 1.35 2.52 -39.74
CA GLU A 33 1.70 1.27 -40.41
C GLU A 33 2.60 1.54 -41.63
N GLU A 34 2.27 2.54 -42.45
CA GLU A 34 3.03 2.90 -43.65
C GLU A 34 4.46 3.32 -43.33
N LYS A 35 4.64 4.22 -42.35
CA LYS A 35 5.97 4.76 -41.99
C LYS A 35 6.71 3.92 -40.96
N ASN A 36 6.01 3.06 -40.23
CA ASN A 36 6.50 2.22 -39.13
C ASN A 36 7.54 2.92 -38.22
N PRO A 37 7.23 4.10 -37.65
CA PRO A 37 8.20 4.79 -36.81
C PRO A 37 8.49 3.98 -35.54
N GLN A 38 9.75 4.02 -35.09
CA GLN A 38 10.13 3.48 -33.78
C GLN A 38 9.43 4.26 -32.65
N TYR A 39 9.35 5.59 -32.80
CA TYR A 39 8.62 6.50 -31.93
C TYR A 39 8.00 7.63 -32.75
N PHE A 40 6.86 8.17 -32.29
CA PHE A 40 6.23 9.31 -32.94
C PHE A 40 5.60 10.24 -31.92
N ASN A 41 5.53 11.53 -32.24
CA ASN A 41 4.97 12.56 -31.37
C ASN A 41 4.14 13.55 -32.18
N ARG A 42 3.62 14.60 -31.51
CA ARG A 42 2.87 15.69 -32.19
C ARG A 42 3.63 16.24 -33.40
N LYS A 43 4.92 16.55 -33.22
CA LYS A 43 5.75 17.15 -34.27
C LYS A 43 5.94 16.17 -35.43
N TRP A 44 6.10 14.88 -35.13
CA TRP A 44 6.17 13.84 -36.14
C TRP A 44 4.90 13.78 -37.01
N ILE A 45 3.70 13.84 -36.40
CA ILE A 45 2.43 13.85 -37.15
C ILE A 45 2.32 15.14 -37.99
N GLU A 46 2.69 16.28 -37.41
CA GLU A 46 2.70 17.57 -38.09
C GLU A 46 3.61 17.56 -39.33
N THR A 47 4.80 16.96 -39.23
CA THR A 47 5.75 16.84 -40.34
C THR A 47 5.33 15.83 -41.40
N ASN A 48 4.81 14.66 -41.01
CA ASN A 48 4.51 13.58 -41.97
C ASN A 48 3.12 13.72 -42.62
N LYS A 49 2.15 14.31 -41.91
CA LYS A 49 0.79 14.48 -42.43
C LYS A 49 0.10 15.69 -41.80
N TYR A 50 0.56 16.87 -42.18
CA TYR A 50 0.06 18.16 -41.67
C TYR A 50 -1.48 18.29 -41.72
N GLY A 51 -2.12 17.83 -42.81
CA GLY A 51 -3.59 17.87 -42.95
C GLY A 51 -4.34 16.99 -41.93
N LEU A 52 -3.75 15.86 -41.51
CA LEU A 52 -4.30 15.03 -40.44
C LEU A 52 -4.14 15.73 -39.08
N TYR A 53 -2.95 16.28 -38.82
CA TYR A 53 -2.68 17.06 -37.61
C TYR A 53 -3.68 18.22 -37.43
N LEU A 54 -3.94 19.01 -38.48
CA LEU A 54 -4.92 20.10 -38.43
C LEU A 54 -6.36 19.63 -38.15
N ARG A 55 -6.76 18.48 -38.70
CA ARG A 55 -8.08 17.91 -38.43
C ARG A 55 -8.19 17.41 -37.00
N ILE A 56 -7.15 16.77 -36.46
CA ILE A 56 -7.08 16.42 -35.04
C ILE A 56 -7.17 17.69 -34.18
N PHE A 57 -6.42 18.74 -34.53
CA PHE A 57 -6.44 20.01 -33.80
C PHE A 57 -7.82 20.68 -33.78
N LYS A 58 -8.55 20.66 -34.88
CA LYS A 58 -9.89 21.24 -34.99
C LYS A 58 -10.94 20.44 -34.21
N ASN A 59 -10.85 19.11 -34.22
CA ASN A 59 -11.96 18.25 -33.79
C ASN A 59 -11.76 17.56 -32.44
N VAL A 60 -10.52 17.43 -31.96
CA VAL A 60 -10.19 16.69 -30.73
C VAL A 60 -9.60 17.66 -29.71
N ARG A 61 -10.47 18.44 -29.06
CA ARG A 61 -10.06 19.50 -28.14
C ARG A 61 -10.53 19.27 -26.71
N LYS A 62 -9.68 19.67 -25.78
CA LYS A 62 -9.99 19.82 -24.35
C LYS A 62 -9.27 21.08 -23.88
N ASP A 63 -10.03 22.01 -23.30
CA ASP A 63 -9.52 23.29 -22.79
C ASP A 63 -8.72 24.10 -23.84
N GLY A 64 -9.23 24.13 -25.08
CA GLY A 64 -8.63 24.86 -26.20
C GLY A 64 -7.36 24.24 -26.80
N LYS A 65 -6.86 23.14 -26.23
CA LYS A 65 -5.69 22.37 -26.73
C LYS A 65 -6.13 21.03 -27.29
N ILE A 66 -5.25 20.40 -28.07
CA ILE A 66 -5.50 19.03 -28.57
C ILE A 66 -5.53 18.07 -27.39
N ASP A 67 -6.58 17.25 -27.30
CA ASP A 67 -6.64 16.17 -26.33
C ASP A 67 -5.86 14.94 -26.83
N TRP A 68 -4.53 15.04 -26.75
CA TRP A 68 -3.64 13.94 -27.16
C TRP A 68 -3.84 12.68 -26.35
N ILE A 69 -4.31 12.78 -25.10
CA ILE A 69 -4.62 11.61 -24.28
C ILE A 69 -5.74 10.82 -24.94
N ARG A 70 -6.82 11.51 -25.35
CA ARG A 70 -7.93 10.89 -26.08
C ARG A 70 -7.47 10.24 -27.38
N VAL A 71 -6.69 10.97 -28.20
CA VAL A 71 -6.17 10.43 -29.49
C VAL A 71 -5.32 9.18 -29.25
N THR A 72 -4.37 9.25 -28.33
CA THR A 72 -3.41 8.16 -28.09
C THR A 72 -4.06 6.95 -27.45
N SER A 73 -4.99 7.14 -26.51
CA SER A 73 -5.76 6.04 -25.90
C SER A 73 -6.64 5.27 -26.89
N ALA A 74 -6.99 5.88 -28.03
CA ALA A 74 -7.80 5.26 -29.07
C ALA A 74 -6.97 4.46 -30.09
N LEU A 75 -5.63 4.57 -30.07
CA LEU A 75 -4.77 3.81 -30.96
C LEU A 75 -4.64 2.34 -30.51
N PRO A 76 -4.31 1.40 -31.41
CA PRO A 76 -3.91 0.05 -31.02
C PRO A 76 -2.73 0.04 -30.04
N GLU A 77 -2.69 -0.90 -29.11
CA GLU A 77 -1.69 -0.98 -28.01
C GLU A 77 -0.24 -0.86 -28.51
N LYS A 78 0.08 -1.49 -29.65
CA LYS A 78 1.42 -1.41 -30.26
C LYS A 78 1.88 0.02 -30.56
N TRP A 79 0.94 0.92 -30.91
CA TRP A 79 1.21 2.32 -31.20
C TRP A 79 1.13 3.21 -29.96
N GLN A 80 0.26 2.87 -29.00
CA GLN A 80 0.21 3.59 -27.71
C GLN A 80 1.59 3.60 -27.04
N ASN A 81 2.29 2.47 -27.07
CA ASN A 81 3.62 2.30 -26.49
C ASN A 81 4.74 3.04 -27.24
N ARG A 82 4.49 3.51 -28.47
CA ARG A 82 5.44 4.24 -29.31
C ARG A 82 5.16 5.75 -29.35
N TRP A 83 4.08 6.22 -28.73
CA TRP A 83 3.80 7.63 -28.60
C TRP A 83 4.80 8.29 -27.64
N ASP A 84 5.60 9.20 -28.19
CA ASP A 84 6.41 10.16 -27.46
C ASP A 84 5.58 11.45 -27.34
N ASP A 85 5.42 12.01 -26.14
CA ASP A 85 4.70 13.28 -26.00
C ASP A 85 5.57 14.51 -26.37
N GLY A 86 6.73 14.27 -26.98
CA GLY A 86 7.69 15.30 -27.36
C GLY A 86 8.58 15.74 -26.19
N GLY A 87 8.78 14.87 -25.19
CA GLY A 87 9.57 15.21 -24.00
C GLY A 87 9.86 14.05 -23.07
N PHE A 88 9.07 12.97 -23.12
CA PHE A 88 9.31 11.79 -22.29
C PHE A 88 10.30 10.81 -22.93
N ASN A 89 11.58 10.97 -22.60
CA ASN A 89 12.59 9.97 -22.86
C ASN A 89 12.85 9.16 -21.58
N PHE A 90 12.53 7.86 -21.60
CA PHE A 90 12.70 6.98 -20.44
C PHE A 90 14.16 6.93 -19.98
N GLN A 91 15.12 6.85 -20.91
CA GLN A 91 16.54 6.87 -20.57
C GLN A 91 16.95 8.20 -19.92
N LYS A 92 16.44 9.33 -20.41
CA LYS A 92 16.65 10.65 -19.79
C LYS A 92 16.04 10.71 -18.39
N LEU A 93 14.90 10.07 -18.16
CA LEU A 93 14.31 9.94 -16.83
C LEU A 93 15.21 9.12 -15.90
N ILE A 94 15.71 7.97 -16.35
CA ILE A 94 16.62 7.13 -15.57
C ILE A 94 17.91 7.89 -15.27
N ASN A 95 18.52 8.55 -16.26
CA ASN A 95 19.73 9.37 -16.05
C ASN A 95 19.49 10.51 -15.05
N ASN A 96 18.32 11.16 -15.10
CA ASN A 96 17.95 12.19 -14.12
C ASN A 96 17.76 11.63 -12.69
N LEU A 97 17.28 10.40 -12.58
CA LEU A 97 17.14 9.70 -11.30
C LEU A 97 18.51 9.27 -10.78
N VAL A 98 19.37 8.71 -11.62
CA VAL A 98 20.75 8.34 -11.26
C VAL A 98 21.52 9.57 -10.79
N ALA A 99 21.48 10.69 -11.53
CA ALA A 99 22.14 11.92 -11.11
C ALA A 99 21.61 12.46 -9.76
N LEU A 100 20.31 12.30 -9.49
CA LEU A 100 19.73 12.64 -8.19
C LEU A 100 20.26 11.73 -7.07
N LEU A 101 20.35 10.42 -7.32
CA LEU A 101 20.86 9.43 -6.38
C LEU A 101 22.35 9.61 -6.12
N GLU A 102 23.15 9.91 -7.15
CA GLU A 102 24.59 10.19 -7.01
C GLU A 102 24.85 11.49 -6.25
N GLY A 103 24.07 12.54 -6.52
CA GLY A 103 24.22 13.82 -5.83
C GLY A 103 23.81 13.80 -4.36
N LYS A 104 22.84 12.95 -3.97
CA LYS A 104 22.37 12.83 -2.57
C LYS A 104 22.94 11.64 -1.82
N ASN A 105 23.45 10.65 -2.55
CA ASN A 105 23.95 9.36 -2.06
C ASN A 105 23.13 8.74 -0.91
N PRO A 106 21.81 8.53 -1.09
CA PRO A 106 21.01 7.96 -0.02
C PRO A 106 21.44 6.51 0.27
N GLN A 107 21.42 6.12 1.55
CA GLN A 107 21.58 4.73 1.95
C GLN A 107 20.43 3.86 1.42
N TYR A 108 19.21 4.41 1.45
CA TYR A 108 17.99 3.80 0.91
C TYR A 108 17.09 4.87 0.29
N PHE A 109 16.31 4.51 -0.72
CA PHE A 109 15.32 5.41 -1.31
C PHE A 109 14.04 4.66 -1.70
N ASN A 110 12.93 5.42 -1.75
CA ASN A 110 11.60 4.92 -2.10
C ASN A 110 10.82 6.00 -2.87
N LYS A 111 9.57 5.73 -3.21
CA LYS A 111 8.72 6.70 -3.92
C LYS A 111 8.61 8.05 -3.21
N ARG A 112 8.29 8.06 -1.91
CA ARG A 112 8.26 9.28 -1.09
C ARG A 112 9.59 10.04 -1.10
N TRP A 113 10.72 9.35 -0.99
CA TRP A 113 12.04 10.00 -1.05
C TRP A 113 12.26 10.72 -2.39
N ILE A 114 11.88 10.10 -3.51
CA ILE A 114 11.96 10.74 -4.84
C ILE A 114 11.03 11.94 -4.92
N GLU A 115 9.81 11.84 -4.37
CA GLU A 115 8.83 12.93 -4.34
C GLU A 115 9.32 14.13 -3.52
N GLU A 116 9.92 13.89 -2.34
CA GLU A 116 10.47 14.91 -1.45
C GLU A 116 11.71 15.59 -2.04
N ASN A 117 12.58 14.86 -2.74
CA ASN A 117 13.82 15.42 -3.28
C ASN A 117 13.67 15.99 -4.70
N LYS A 118 12.73 15.48 -5.49
CA LYS A 118 12.51 15.92 -6.89
C LYS A 118 11.09 15.59 -7.36
N SER A 119 10.11 16.34 -6.86
CA SER A 119 8.68 16.11 -7.14
C SER A 119 8.35 16.12 -8.65
N SER A 120 9.06 16.92 -9.45
CA SER A 120 8.90 16.94 -10.91
C SER A 120 9.31 15.63 -11.59
N LEU A 121 10.33 14.94 -11.07
CA LEU A 121 10.76 13.63 -11.53
C LEU A 121 9.73 12.56 -11.14
N TYR A 122 9.26 12.60 -9.89
CA TYR A 122 8.20 11.71 -9.42
C TYR A 122 6.92 11.84 -10.24
N PHE A 123 6.50 13.08 -10.53
CA PHE A 123 5.34 13.35 -11.38
C PHE A 123 5.48 12.73 -12.78
N ARG A 124 6.67 12.84 -13.40
CA ARG A 124 6.95 12.22 -14.70
C ARG A 124 6.87 10.70 -14.61
N ILE A 125 7.47 10.09 -13.60
CA ILE A 125 7.35 8.64 -13.34
C ILE A 125 5.89 8.23 -13.28
N ARG A 126 5.10 8.91 -12.44
CA ARG A 126 3.69 8.60 -12.21
C ARG A 126 2.82 8.79 -13.46
N LYS A 127 3.17 9.75 -14.32
CA LYS A 127 2.43 10.07 -15.54
C LYS A 127 2.75 9.11 -16.68
N TYR A 128 4.02 8.76 -16.89
CA TYR A 128 4.49 8.13 -18.12
C TYR A 128 4.97 6.68 -17.97
N VAL A 129 5.40 6.26 -16.78
CA VAL A 129 5.88 4.89 -16.55
C VAL A 129 4.78 4.10 -15.85
N ARG A 130 3.86 3.51 -16.61
CA ARG A 130 2.67 2.85 -16.05
C ARG A 130 2.54 1.39 -16.45
N LYS A 131 2.00 0.60 -15.53
CA LYS A 131 1.52 -0.77 -15.73
C LYS A 131 0.23 -0.93 -14.93
N ASN A 132 -0.86 -1.35 -15.57
CA ASN A 132 -2.18 -1.51 -14.95
C ASN A 132 -2.66 -0.25 -14.20
N GLY A 133 -2.45 0.93 -14.79
CA GLY A 133 -2.88 2.22 -14.22
C GLY A 133 -2.05 2.73 -13.03
N LYS A 134 -1.03 1.99 -12.58
CA LYS A 134 -0.11 2.38 -11.50
C LYS A 134 1.31 2.60 -12.04
N PRO A 135 2.17 3.37 -11.33
CA PRO A 135 3.56 3.52 -11.76
C PRO A 135 4.28 2.16 -11.77
N ASP A 136 4.96 1.84 -12.87
CA ASP A 136 5.71 0.59 -13.04
C ASP A 136 7.12 0.73 -12.42
N TRP A 137 7.17 0.64 -11.09
CA TRP A 137 8.43 0.73 -10.34
C TRP A 137 9.40 -0.39 -10.68
N SER A 138 8.91 -1.60 -10.96
CA SER A 138 9.75 -2.73 -11.36
C SER A 138 10.58 -2.39 -12.59
N ARG A 139 9.97 -1.77 -13.61
CA ARG A 139 10.67 -1.31 -14.81
C ARG A 139 11.70 -0.22 -14.54
N ILE A 140 11.42 0.69 -13.60
CA ILE A 140 12.36 1.76 -13.22
C ILE A 140 13.56 1.19 -12.50
N ILE A 141 13.30 0.31 -11.52
CA ILE A 141 14.34 -0.30 -10.68
C ILE A 141 15.24 -1.17 -11.55
N SER A 142 14.69 -2.01 -12.43
CA SER A 142 15.50 -2.86 -13.33
C SER A 142 16.36 -2.06 -14.30
N ALA A 143 15.99 -0.81 -14.59
CA ALA A 143 16.75 0.08 -15.48
C ALA A 143 17.81 0.92 -14.75
N LEU A 144 17.83 0.93 -13.42
CA LEU A 144 18.87 1.61 -12.65
C LEU A 144 20.17 0.81 -12.63
N PRO A 145 21.33 1.44 -12.45
CA PRO A 145 22.59 0.73 -12.16
C PRO A 145 22.46 -0.16 -10.93
N GLU A 146 23.11 -1.34 -10.95
CA GLU A 146 23.02 -2.38 -9.91
C GLU A 146 23.22 -1.84 -8.48
N LYS A 147 24.19 -0.94 -8.29
CA LYS A 147 24.47 -0.26 -7.01
C LYS A 147 23.25 0.43 -6.37
N TRP A 148 22.29 0.86 -7.20
CA TRP A 148 21.07 1.53 -6.76
C TRP A 148 19.87 0.58 -6.65
N GLN A 149 19.85 -0.52 -7.41
CA GLN A 149 18.73 -1.46 -7.38
C GLN A 149 18.50 -2.04 -5.97
N GLY A 150 19.59 -2.46 -5.30
CA GLY A 150 19.55 -3.01 -3.94
C GLY A 150 19.23 -2.00 -2.84
N ARG A 151 19.24 -0.69 -3.15
CA ARG A 151 18.91 0.39 -2.20
C ARG A 151 17.45 0.85 -2.30
N TRP A 152 16.68 0.33 -3.26
CA TRP A 152 15.26 0.60 -3.36
C TRP A 152 14.50 -0.09 -2.24
N VAL A 153 13.62 0.65 -1.57
CA VAL A 153 12.71 0.13 -0.54
C VAL A 153 11.28 0.40 -0.99
N GLU A 154 10.47 -0.63 -1.14
CA GLU A 154 9.05 -0.44 -1.37
C GLU A 154 8.42 0.14 -0.10
N GLU A 155 7.62 1.21 -0.23
CA GLU A 155 7.16 2.12 0.84
C GLU A 155 6.38 1.46 2.01
N ARG A 156 6.26 0.13 2.04
CA ARG A 156 5.71 -0.64 3.16
C ARG A 156 6.76 -1.04 4.21
N CYS A 157 7.75 -0.18 4.46
CA CYS A 157 8.70 -0.38 5.56
C CYS A 157 8.98 0.98 6.20
N ASP A 158 8.26 1.29 7.27
CA ASP A 158 8.55 2.40 8.17
C ASP A 158 10.01 2.37 8.59
N LYS A 159 10.58 3.56 8.82
CA LYS A 159 12.01 3.72 9.18
C LYS A 159 12.37 2.96 10.48
N ASP A 160 11.40 2.71 11.35
CA ASP A 160 11.57 1.90 12.57
C ASP A 160 11.60 0.39 12.29
N ASN A 161 11.12 -0.03 11.12
CA ASN A 161 11.17 -1.40 10.66
C ASN A 161 12.51 -1.78 10.02
N LEU A 162 13.45 -0.86 9.72
CA LEU A 162 14.78 -1.27 9.25
C LEU A 162 15.59 -1.90 10.39
N ALA A 163 15.64 -1.29 11.58
CA ALA A 163 16.29 -1.89 12.75
C ALA A 163 15.60 -3.20 13.21
N LYS A 164 14.26 -3.31 13.05
CA LYS A 164 13.51 -4.56 13.29
C LYS A 164 13.67 -5.59 12.17
N LYS A 165 13.85 -5.17 10.91
CA LYS A 165 14.05 -6.06 9.76
C LYS A 165 15.38 -6.76 9.86
N TRP A 166 16.43 -6.16 10.43
CA TRP A 166 17.66 -6.90 10.72
C TRP A 166 17.45 -8.03 11.75
N LYS A 167 16.47 -7.93 12.66
CA LYS A 167 16.05 -9.05 13.52
C LYS A 167 15.06 -10.03 12.86
N VAL A 168 14.20 -9.56 11.95
CA VAL A 168 13.25 -10.40 11.16
C VAL A 168 13.96 -11.11 9.98
N THR A 169 15.18 -10.71 9.62
CA THR A 169 16.03 -11.39 8.61
C THR A 169 16.85 -12.51 9.24
N GLN A 170 16.44 -13.03 10.41
CA GLN A 170 16.60 -14.46 10.67
C GLN A 170 15.35 -15.17 10.16
N GLY A 171 15.38 -15.51 8.86
CA GLY A 171 14.54 -16.53 8.21
C GLY A 171 13.05 -16.52 8.55
N SER A 172 12.27 -15.55 8.05
CA SER A 172 10.81 -15.74 8.03
C SER A 172 10.45 -17.00 7.25
N TYR A 173 9.61 -17.87 7.81
CA TYR A 173 9.26 -19.14 7.22
C TYR A 173 7.76 -19.40 7.29
N PHE A 174 7.29 -20.32 6.45
CA PHE A 174 5.89 -20.76 6.40
C PHE A 174 5.81 -22.21 6.89
N SER A 175 5.59 -22.42 8.19
CA SER A 175 5.22 -23.75 8.72
C SER A 175 3.81 -23.71 9.28
N LYS A 176 2.93 -24.49 8.67
CA LYS A 176 1.57 -24.72 9.19
C LYS A 176 1.58 -25.79 10.28
N GLU A 177 2.59 -26.65 10.26
CA GLU A 177 2.75 -27.82 11.12
C GLU A 177 2.98 -27.39 12.56
N GLU A 178 3.87 -26.44 12.80
CA GLU A 178 4.11 -25.88 14.15
C GLU A 178 2.85 -25.19 14.71
N VAL A 179 2.18 -24.39 13.88
CA VAL A 179 0.93 -23.74 14.27
C VAL A 179 -0.13 -24.79 14.59
N ARG A 180 -0.21 -25.84 13.78
CA ARG A 180 -1.15 -26.94 13.98
C ARG A 180 -0.80 -27.74 15.24
N ALA A 181 0.47 -27.94 15.56
CA ALA A 181 0.91 -28.61 16.77
C ALA A 181 0.43 -27.86 18.03
N VAL A 182 0.69 -26.55 18.10
CA VAL A 182 0.21 -25.69 19.20
C VAL A 182 -1.32 -25.72 19.33
N LEU A 183 -2.04 -25.69 18.20
CA LEU A 183 -3.50 -25.73 18.20
C LEU A 183 -4.07 -27.13 18.51
N LEU A 184 -3.38 -28.21 18.14
CA LEU A 184 -3.80 -29.58 18.41
C LEU A 184 -3.58 -29.97 19.87
N GLU A 185 -2.48 -29.53 20.47
CA GLU A 185 -2.21 -29.69 21.90
C GLU A 185 -3.34 -29.11 22.76
N ASN A 186 -3.97 -28.03 22.27
CA ASN A 186 -5.05 -27.33 22.96
C ASN A 186 -6.41 -27.47 22.25
N LYS A 187 -6.63 -28.55 21.50
CA LYS A 187 -7.78 -28.70 20.60
C LYS A 187 -9.13 -28.47 21.29
N GLU A 188 -9.29 -29.00 22.50
CA GLU A 188 -10.54 -28.90 23.28
C GLU A 188 -10.81 -27.47 23.77
N TYR A 189 -9.77 -26.65 23.88
CA TYR A 189 -9.82 -25.30 24.44
C TYR A 189 -9.70 -24.22 23.37
N LEU A 190 -9.74 -24.54 22.07
CA LEU A 190 -9.63 -23.54 21.00
C LEU A 190 -10.75 -22.49 21.03
N TYR A 191 -11.92 -22.83 21.59
CA TYR A 191 -13.01 -21.86 21.77
C TYR A 191 -12.60 -20.72 22.70
N THR A 192 -11.67 -20.96 23.63
CA THR A 192 -11.17 -19.95 24.57
C THR A 192 -10.52 -18.78 23.83
N LEU A 193 -9.97 -18.98 22.62
CA LEU A 193 -9.42 -17.91 21.79
C LEU A 193 -10.46 -16.86 21.38
N VAL A 194 -11.75 -17.21 21.38
CA VAL A 194 -12.85 -16.30 21.07
C VAL A 194 -13.53 -15.85 22.36
N THR A 195 -13.83 -16.78 23.27
CA THR A 195 -14.52 -16.48 24.53
C THR A 195 -13.91 -17.30 25.67
N ALA A 196 -13.33 -16.63 26.66
CA ALA A 196 -12.86 -17.24 27.88
C ALA A 196 -13.63 -16.62 29.04
N THR A 197 -14.36 -17.45 29.78
CA THR A 197 -15.29 -17.06 30.83
C THR A 197 -14.74 -17.37 32.21
N THR A 198 -14.09 -18.53 32.36
CA THR A 198 -13.49 -18.96 33.63
C THR A 198 -12.04 -18.50 33.76
N ARG A 199 -11.50 -18.55 34.98
CA ARG A 199 -10.10 -18.19 35.23
C ARG A 199 -9.15 -19.18 34.56
N GLU A 200 -9.51 -20.46 34.57
CA GLU A 200 -8.78 -21.56 33.96
C GLU A 200 -8.74 -21.40 32.44
N GLU A 201 -9.88 -21.07 31.82
CA GLU A 201 -9.95 -20.77 30.38
C GLU A 201 -9.10 -19.55 29.99
N LYS A 202 -9.05 -18.51 30.83
CA LYS A 202 -8.19 -17.34 30.62
C LYS A 202 -6.71 -17.74 30.64
N ILE A 203 -6.28 -18.59 31.59
CA ILE A 203 -4.91 -19.10 31.66
C ILE A 203 -4.56 -19.87 30.38
N ILE A 204 -5.41 -20.80 29.95
CA ILE A 204 -5.20 -21.59 28.73
C ILE A 204 -5.15 -20.68 27.48
N GLN A 205 -6.06 -19.69 27.39
CA GLN A 205 -6.05 -18.70 26.31
C GLN A 205 -4.70 -17.98 26.25
N TYR A 206 -4.15 -17.55 27.40
CA TYR A 206 -2.85 -16.87 27.45
C TYR A 206 -1.72 -17.78 27.00
N GLU A 207 -1.71 -19.05 27.39
CA GLU A 207 -0.69 -20.02 26.97
C GLU A 207 -0.70 -20.23 25.45
N ILE A 208 -1.88 -20.40 24.85
CA ILE A 208 -2.03 -20.56 23.40
C ILE A 208 -1.56 -19.29 22.67
N ILE A 209 -2.02 -18.10 23.11
CA ILE A 209 -1.65 -16.83 22.48
C ILE A 209 -0.15 -16.58 22.60
N ASN A 210 0.43 -16.76 23.79
CA ASN A 210 1.86 -16.59 24.00
C ASN A 210 2.69 -17.55 23.13
N SER A 211 2.26 -18.81 23.00
CA SER A 211 2.91 -19.79 22.13
C SER A 211 2.89 -19.36 20.66
N LEU A 212 1.74 -18.88 20.17
CA LEU A 212 1.65 -18.33 18.83
C LEU A 212 2.48 -17.06 18.65
N VAL A 213 2.58 -16.20 19.67
CA VAL A 213 3.39 -14.97 19.62
C VAL A 213 4.87 -15.32 19.52
N ARG A 214 5.34 -16.35 20.24
CA ARG A 214 6.70 -16.87 20.10
C ARG A 214 6.98 -17.32 18.67
N LEU A 215 6.11 -18.15 18.09
CA LEU A 215 6.25 -18.59 16.70
C LEU A 215 6.26 -17.40 15.73
N ALA A 216 5.38 -16.42 15.93
CA ALA A 216 5.31 -15.23 15.09
C ALA A 216 6.54 -14.32 15.23
N GLN A 217 7.12 -14.20 16.42
CA GLN A 217 8.37 -13.46 16.67
C GLN A 217 9.58 -14.19 16.08
N ASN A 218 9.58 -15.53 16.10
CA ASN A 218 10.58 -16.39 15.47
C ASN A 218 10.50 -16.40 13.93
N GLY A 219 9.52 -15.69 13.34
CA GLY A 219 9.41 -15.54 11.89
C GLY A 219 8.37 -16.44 11.21
N ASN A 220 7.58 -17.23 11.95
CA ASN A 220 6.51 -18.04 11.38
C ASN A 220 5.35 -17.15 10.89
N LEU A 221 5.23 -17.01 9.57
CA LEU A 221 4.22 -16.17 8.93
C LEU A 221 2.79 -16.72 9.04
N CYS A 222 2.64 -18.04 9.20
CA CYS A 222 1.34 -18.67 9.45
C CYS A 222 0.83 -18.35 10.85
N ALA A 223 1.69 -18.45 11.87
CA ALA A 223 1.36 -18.08 13.24
C ALA A 223 0.93 -16.62 13.33
N ARG A 224 1.70 -15.73 12.69
CA ARG A 224 1.40 -14.29 12.65
C ARG A 224 0.04 -13.99 12.02
N LYS A 225 -0.27 -14.59 10.86
CA LYS A 225 -1.59 -14.42 10.21
C LYS A 225 -2.74 -14.88 11.10
N LYS A 226 -2.57 -16.03 11.77
CA LYS A 226 -3.62 -16.57 12.65
C LYS A 226 -3.84 -15.70 13.88
N LEU A 227 -2.76 -15.20 14.48
CA LEU A 227 -2.81 -14.24 15.58
C LEU A 227 -3.53 -12.96 15.21
N LEU A 228 -3.24 -12.38 14.05
CA LEU A 228 -3.91 -11.15 13.62
C LEU A 228 -5.43 -11.31 13.57
N ILE A 229 -5.93 -12.42 13.03
CA ILE A 229 -7.37 -12.72 12.97
C ILE A 229 -7.95 -12.84 14.39
N VAL A 230 -7.30 -13.60 15.28
CA VAL A 230 -7.79 -13.81 16.66
C VAL A 230 -7.80 -12.50 17.44
N LEU A 231 -6.73 -11.72 17.36
CA LEU A 231 -6.57 -10.47 18.10
C LEU A 231 -7.49 -9.36 17.56
N GLU A 232 -7.77 -9.37 16.26
CA GLU A 232 -8.75 -8.48 15.65
C GLU A 232 -10.16 -8.72 16.18
N LEU A 233 -10.58 -9.99 16.28
CA LEU A 233 -11.86 -10.34 16.91
C LEU A 233 -11.89 -9.86 18.37
N LYS A 234 -10.82 -10.09 19.13
CA LYS A 234 -10.72 -9.61 20.53
C LYS A 234 -10.79 -8.10 20.65
N CYS A 235 -10.11 -7.35 19.79
CA CYS A 235 -10.18 -5.90 19.78
C CYS A 235 -11.60 -5.41 19.45
N SER A 236 -12.30 -6.12 18.56
CA SER A 236 -13.70 -5.84 18.23
C SER A 236 -14.63 -6.13 19.41
N ASP A 237 -14.39 -7.22 20.15
CA ASP A 237 -15.14 -7.50 21.37
C ASP A 237 -14.93 -6.41 22.44
N TRP A 238 -13.69 -5.95 22.61
CA TRP A 238 -13.38 -4.87 23.55
C TRP A 238 -14.04 -3.53 23.17
N SER A 239 -14.21 -3.25 21.87
CA SER A 239 -14.89 -2.03 21.43
C SER A 239 -16.38 -2.07 21.76
N ILE A 240 -17.01 -3.24 21.60
CA ILE A 240 -18.45 -3.44 21.83
C ILE A 240 -18.78 -3.47 23.33
N TYR A 241 -18.10 -4.32 24.10
CA TYR A 241 -18.52 -4.61 25.49
C TYR A 241 -18.08 -3.56 26.50
N ARG A 242 -16.99 -2.83 26.22
CA ARG A 242 -16.36 -1.99 27.24
C ARG A 242 -16.45 -0.49 26.97
N GLY A 243 -17.08 -0.08 25.86
CA GLY A 243 -17.14 1.33 25.43
C GLY A 243 -15.77 2.01 25.26
N LEU A 244 -14.69 1.23 25.41
CA LEU A 244 -13.32 1.68 25.54
C LEU A 244 -12.78 2.21 24.21
N PHE A 245 -13.42 1.85 23.10
CA PHE A 245 -13.09 2.27 21.75
C PHE A 245 -14.32 2.89 21.06
N ALA A 246 -14.93 3.91 21.68
CA ALA A 246 -16.07 4.64 21.11
C ALA A 246 -15.75 5.39 19.79
N CYS A 247 -14.46 5.56 19.48
CA CYS A 247 -14.02 6.08 18.18
C CYS A 247 -13.63 4.89 17.28
N PRO A 248 -14.23 4.75 16.07
CA PRO A 248 -13.84 3.70 15.15
C PRO A 248 -12.40 3.96 14.72
N MET A 249 -11.45 3.25 15.32
CA MET A 249 -10.12 3.12 14.74
C MET A 249 -10.32 2.63 13.31
N ALA A 250 -9.79 3.36 12.34
CA ALA A 250 -9.79 2.90 10.96
C ALA A 250 -9.19 1.49 10.95
N TYR A 251 -9.91 0.52 10.38
CA TYR A 251 -9.60 -0.91 10.41
C TYR A 251 -8.12 -1.23 10.10
N GLY A 252 -7.51 -0.46 9.20
CA GLY A 252 -6.07 -0.57 8.87
C GLY A 252 -5.11 -0.25 10.02
N ASP A 253 -5.43 0.73 10.86
CA ASP A 253 -4.56 1.18 11.94
C ASP A 253 -4.47 0.16 13.08
N THR A 254 -5.54 -0.61 13.33
CA THR A 254 -5.58 -1.62 14.39
C THR A 254 -4.65 -2.79 14.07
N LEU A 255 -4.65 -3.28 12.84
CA LEU A 255 -3.81 -4.41 12.41
C LEU A 255 -2.32 -4.07 12.45
N GLU A 256 -1.94 -2.86 12.09
CA GLU A 256 -0.55 -2.40 12.16
C GLU A 256 -0.05 -2.31 13.61
N LYS A 257 -0.90 -1.83 14.52
CA LYS A 257 -0.61 -1.77 15.96
C LYS A 257 -0.47 -3.16 16.57
N ILE A 258 -1.38 -4.07 16.23
CA ILE A 258 -1.29 -5.46 16.69
C ILE A 258 0.04 -6.07 16.23
N ASN A 259 0.42 -5.91 14.96
CA ASN A 259 1.71 -6.38 14.46
C ASN A 259 2.90 -5.77 15.23
N THR A 260 2.81 -4.48 15.51
CA THR A 260 3.84 -3.77 16.29
C THR A 260 3.95 -4.32 17.71
N CYS A 261 2.82 -4.61 18.36
CA CYS A 261 2.78 -5.23 19.67
C CYS A 261 3.38 -6.65 19.65
N ILE A 262 3.02 -7.47 18.66
CA ILE A 262 3.61 -8.81 18.48
C ILE A 262 5.13 -8.72 18.39
N ASN A 263 5.68 -7.76 17.63
CA ASN A 263 7.13 -7.65 17.46
C ASN A 263 7.86 -7.11 18.71
N ASN A 264 7.17 -6.34 19.56
CA ASN A 264 7.78 -5.64 20.70
C ASN A 264 7.56 -6.35 22.04
N TYR A 265 6.62 -7.27 22.11
CA TYR A 265 6.28 -7.95 23.35
C TYR A 265 7.47 -8.74 23.90
N LYS A 266 7.76 -8.56 25.18
CA LYS A 266 8.82 -9.28 25.90
C LYS A 266 8.16 -10.23 26.89
N PHE A 267 8.48 -11.52 26.77
CA PHE A 267 8.01 -12.52 27.72
C PHE A 267 8.60 -12.30 29.12
N GLY A 268 7.82 -12.57 30.16
CA GLY A 268 8.26 -12.50 31.56
C GLY A 268 8.18 -11.11 32.20
N VAL A 269 7.72 -10.10 31.47
CA VAL A 269 7.70 -8.70 31.93
C VAL A 269 6.28 -8.31 32.35
N GLY A 270 5.84 -8.85 33.49
CA GLY A 270 4.66 -8.42 34.26
C GLY A 270 3.27 -8.78 33.71
N PHE A 271 3.03 -8.70 32.40
CA PHE A 271 1.71 -8.90 31.79
C PHE A 271 1.72 -10.00 30.74
N ASP A 272 0.57 -10.67 30.58
CA ASP A 272 0.32 -11.47 29.40
C ASP A 272 0.20 -10.59 28.15
N PHE A 273 0.27 -11.21 26.98
CA PHE A 273 0.25 -10.49 25.72
C PHE A 273 -1.06 -9.70 25.49
N LEU A 274 -2.21 -10.23 25.92
CA LEU A 274 -3.50 -9.55 25.76
C LEU A 274 -3.59 -8.31 26.65
N GLY A 275 -3.11 -8.40 27.89
CA GLY A 275 -2.99 -7.26 28.80
C GLY A 275 -2.07 -6.19 28.23
N TYR A 276 -0.89 -6.59 27.73
CA TYR A 276 0.05 -5.68 27.05
C TYR A 276 -0.58 -5.01 25.82
N LEU A 277 -1.26 -5.77 24.97
CA LEU A 277 -1.94 -5.26 23.77
C LEU A 277 -3.05 -4.28 24.17
N PHE A 278 -3.88 -4.63 25.14
CA PHE A 278 -4.98 -3.80 25.62
C PHE A 278 -4.47 -2.45 26.13
N ILE A 279 -3.45 -2.45 27.00
CA ILE A 279 -2.85 -1.22 27.54
C ILE A 279 -2.25 -0.37 26.41
N SER A 280 -1.55 -1.01 25.46
CA SER A 280 -0.94 -0.32 24.32
C SER A 280 -1.98 0.35 23.43
N LEU A 281 -3.12 -0.29 23.21
CA LEU A 281 -4.22 0.28 22.43
C LEU A 281 -4.93 1.40 23.20
N LYS A 282 -5.21 1.20 24.50
CA LYS A 282 -5.87 2.20 25.36
C LYS A 282 -5.07 3.51 25.44
N LYS A 283 -3.77 3.43 25.78
CA LYS A 283 -2.92 4.63 25.90
C LYS A 283 -2.88 5.46 24.61
N ARG A 284 -2.92 4.80 23.44
CA ARG A 284 -2.95 5.50 22.16
C ARG A 284 -4.27 6.23 21.92
N LEU A 285 -5.40 5.68 22.36
CA LEU A 285 -6.67 6.40 22.32
C LEU A 285 -6.65 7.64 23.20
N ASP A 286 -6.01 7.53 24.36
CA ASP A 286 -5.83 8.64 25.30
C ASP A 286 -4.83 9.71 24.79
N GLY A 287 -4.33 9.56 23.55
CA GLY A 287 -3.37 10.49 22.93
C GLY A 287 -1.94 10.37 23.45
N LEU A 288 -1.65 9.36 24.29
CA LEU A 288 -0.33 9.10 24.83
C LEU A 288 0.46 8.25 23.83
N CYS A 289 1.33 8.90 23.05
CA CYS A 289 2.30 8.21 22.21
C CYS A 289 3.33 7.49 23.08
N ILE A 290 3.42 6.16 22.99
CA ILE A 290 4.53 5.40 23.57
C ILE A 290 5.43 4.91 22.44
N PHE A 291 6.65 5.46 22.38
CA PHE A 291 7.86 4.79 21.90
C PHE A 291 9.07 5.50 22.53
N PRO A 292 10.06 4.81 23.15
CA PRO A 292 10.35 3.36 23.16
C PRO A 292 10.00 2.68 24.52
N PRO A 293 10.48 1.46 24.87
CA PRO A 293 9.79 0.53 25.78
C PRO A 293 9.63 1.13 27.17
N LEU A 294 8.55 0.76 27.85
CA LEU A 294 8.45 0.98 29.28
C LEU A 294 9.71 0.41 29.95
N ASP A 295 10.48 1.29 30.59
CA ASP A 295 11.12 0.95 31.84
C ASP A 295 9.97 0.62 32.80
N LEU A 296 9.80 -0.68 33.07
CA LEU A 296 8.72 -1.16 33.93
C LEU A 296 8.84 -0.66 35.37
N ASP A 297 10.02 -0.16 35.74
CA ASP A 297 10.34 0.38 37.06
C ASP A 297 9.56 1.65 37.40
N LEU A 298 8.92 2.30 36.41
CA LEU A 298 8.12 3.51 36.62
C LEU A 298 6.63 3.25 36.89
N LEU A 299 6.12 2.02 36.65
CA LEU A 299 4.71 1.69 36.92
C LEU A 299 4.46 1.03 38.28
N THR A 300 5.51 0.70 39.03
CA THR A 300 5.39 0.09 40.37
C THR A 300 5.25 1.14 41.49
N ASN A 301 5.46 2.42 41.20
CA ASN A 301 5.74 3.41 42.26
C ASN A 301 4.64 4.47 42.47
N GLU A 302 3.64 4.57 41.61
CA GLU A 302 2.51 5.48 41.83
C GLU A 302 1.20 4.69 41.81
N GLU A 303 0.68 4.48 43.01
CA GLU A 303 -0.62 3.86 43.33
C GLU A 303 -0.72 2.33 43.16
N GLY A 304 0.03 1.65 44.02
CA GLY A 304 -0.58 0.68 44.92
C GLY A 304 -0.77 -0.73 44.36
N SER A 305 -0.08 -1.66 45.01
CA SER A 305 -0.24 -3.11 44.98
C SER A 305 -1.69 -3.59 45.21
N ARG A 306 -2.61 -3.29 44.29
CA ARG A 306 -3.72 -4.21 44.00
C ARG A 306 -3.12 -5.27 43.12
N THR A 307 -2.92 -6.45 43.70
CA THR A 307 -2.47 -7.65 42.98
C THR A 307 -3.23 -7.73 41.66
N TYR A 308 -2.47 -7.79 40.56
CA TYR A 308 -2.93 -7.82 39.17
C TYR A 308 -4.07 -8.83 38.90
N HIS A 309 -4.20 -9.83 39.77
CA HIS A 309 -5.31 -10.77 39.81
C HIS A 309 -6.66 -10.15 40.16
N GLU A 310 -6.79 -9.13 41.00
CA GLU A 310 -8.09 -8.53 41.36
C GLU A 310 -8.71 -7.72 40.22
N VAL A 311 -7.88 -7.12 39.36
CA VAL A 311 -8.33 -6.36 38.18
C VAL A 311 -8.82 -7.30 37.06
N LEU A 312 -8.28 -8.52 36.97
CA LEU A 312 -8.69 -9.53 35.98
C LEU A 312 -9.76 -10.51 36.49
N ILE A 313 -9.90 -10.69 37.81
CA ILE A 313 -10.90 -11.55 38.46
C ILE A 313 -12.25 -10.84 38.60
N ASN A 314 -12.28 -9.51 38.75
CA ASN A 314 -13.52 -8.72 38.76
C ASN A 314 -13.94 -8.20 37.36
N CYS A 315 -13.43 -8.81 36.27
CA CYS A 315 -13.60 -8.37 34.86
C CYS A 315 -14.06 -9.46 33.89
#